data_AF-A0A9Q1G4Y2-F1
#
_entry.id   AF-A0A9Q1G4Y2-F1
#
_cell.length_a   1.000
_cell.length_b   1.000
_cell.length_c   1.000
_cell.angle_alpha   90.00
_cell.angle_beta   90.00
_cell.angle_gamma   90.00
#
_symmetry.space_group_name_H-M   'P 1'
#
loop_
_entity.id
_entity.type
_entity.pdbx_description
1 polymer ?
#
loop_
_entity_poly.entity_id
_entity_poly.type
_entity_poly.pdbx_seq_one_letter_code
_entity_poly.pdbx_strand_id
1 'polypeptide(L)'
;MVYAQKFINDLLHGLYTREYMAEHSLTGAKSSVGKDQPKPPIPRKELELITKAAKEHFPSLTDGNIRALIQQKLNNASKIKN
;
A
#
# COMPACT_ATOMS: atom_id res chain seq x y z
N MET A 1 -12.38 -3.46 -10.92
CA MET A 1 -11.18 -3.49 -10.05
C MET A 1 -10.02 -2.63 -10.56
N VAL A 2 -9.73 -2.58 -11.87
CA VAL A 2 -8.61 -1.79 -12.43
C VAL A 2 -8.63 -0.30 -12.00
N TYR A 3 -9.83 0.31 -11.93
CA TYR A 3 -9.99 1.70 -11.48
C TYR A 3 -9.61 1.92 -10.00
N ALA A 4 -9.92 0.97 -9.12
CA ALA A 4 -9.58 1.07 -7.70
C ALA A 4 -8.06 0.94 -7.47
N GLN A 5 -7.39 0.02 -8.16
CA GLN A 5 -5.93 -0.09 -8.09
C GLN A 5 -5.25 1.18 -8.59
N LYS A 6 -5.72 1.75 -9.71
CA LYS A 6 -5.16 3.00 -10.24
C LYS A 6 -5.34 4.15 -9.25
N PHE A 7 -6.53 4.31 -8.68
CA PHE A 7 -6.79 5.34 -7.67
C PHE A 7 -5.86 5.20 -6.45
N ILE A 8 -5.73 3.99 -5.89
CA ILE A 8 -4.83 3.74 -4.76
C ILE A 8 -3.37 4.04 -5.14
N ASN A 9 -2.94 3.67 -6.35
CA ASN A 9 -1.59 3.97 -6.82
C ASN A 9 -1.33 5.47 -6.91
N ASP A 10 -2.28 6.23 -7.47
CA ASP A 10 -2.17 7.68 -7.65
C ASP A 10 -2.18 8.38 -6.28
N LEU A 11 -3.04 7.95 -5.36
CA LEU A 11 -3.08 8.47 -3.98
C LEU A 11 -1.77 8.22 -3.24
N LEU A 12 -1.22 7.00 -3.30
CA LEU A 12 0.04 6.65 -2.66
C LEU A 12 1.22 7.42 -3.26
N HIS A 13 1.24 7.65 -4.56
CA HIS A 13 2.26 8.48 -5.21
C HIS A 13 2.13 9.97 -4.86
N GLY A 14 0.92 10.45 -4.56
CA GLY A 14 0.72 11.81 -4.05
C GLY A 14 1.19 12.00 -2.59
N LEU A 15 1.22 10.92 -1.81
CA LEU A 15 1.61 10.94 -0.39
C LEU A 15 3.07 10.57 -0.15
N TYR A 16 3.63 9.68 -0.96
CA TYR A 16 4.91 9.05 -0.70
C TYR A 16 5.81 9.05 -1.93
N THR A 17 7.12 9.15 -1.69
CA THR A 17 8.11 8.88 -2.73
C THR A 17 8.16 7.38 -3.05
N ARG A 18 8.73 7.07 -4.21
CA ARG A 18 8.93 5.68 -4.64
C ARG A 18 9.85 4.93 -3.69
N GLU A 19 10.88 5.59 -3.19
CA GLU A 19 11.86 5.06 -2.23
C GLU A 19 11.16 4.74 -0.91
N TYR A 20 10.34 5.68 -0.40
CA TYR A 20 9.55 5.47 0.81
C TYR A 20 8.64 4.25 0.69
N MET A 21 7.89 4.15 -0.41
CA MET A 21 7.02 3.00 -0.68
C MET A 21 7.79 1.68 -0.82
N ALA A 22 9.01 1.72 -1.37
CA ALA A 22 9.83 0.52 -1.53
C ALA A 22 10.38 -0.01 -0.20
N GLU A 23 10.54 0.86 0.79
CA GLU A 23 11.10 0.58 2.12
C GLU A 23 10.05 0.30 3.19
N HIS A 24 8.78 0.62 2.94
CA HIS A 24 7.67 0.36 3.85
C HIS A 24 6.82 -0.83 3.43
N SER A 25 6.07 -1.36 4.39
CA SER A 25 5.08 -2.43 4.18
C SER A 25 3.73 -2.05 4.76
N LEU A 26 2.71 -2.89 4.54
CA LEU A 26 1.40 -2.66 5.13
C LEU A 26 1.35 -3.01 6.63
N THR A 27 2.06 -4.05 7.05
CA THR A 27 1.89 -4.67 8.39
C THR A 27 3.17 -4.78 9.19
N GLY A 28 4.35 -4.54 8.61
CA GLY A 28 5.62 -4.80 9.27
C GLY A 28 6.02 -6.28 9.34
N ALA A 29 5.16 -7.19 8.85
CA ALA A 29 5.40 -8.62 8.95
C ALA A 29 6.55 -9.06 8.05
N LYS A 30 7.39 -9.97 8.55
CA LYS A 30 8.35 -10.69 7.70
C LYS A 30 7.59 -11.48 6.63
N SER A 31 8.00 -11.31 5.39
CA SER A 31 7.57 -12.21 4.32
C SER A 31 8.09 -13.61 4.61
N SER A 32 7.26 -14.64 4.43
CA SER A 32 7.70 -16.05 4.48
C SER A 32 8.62 -16.44 3.32
N VAL A 33 8.73 -15.57 2.30
CA VAL A 33 9.39 -15.86 1.01
C VAL A 33 10.70 -15.07 0.82
N GLY A 34 11.03 -14.13 1.70
CA GLY A 34 12.20 -13.25 1.56
C GLY A 34 13.20 -13.39 2.71
N LYS A 35 14.51 -13.39 2.40
CA LYS A 35 15.60 -13.29 3.40
C LYS A 35 15.77 -11.86 3.95
N ASP A 36 15.00 -10.90 3.46
CA ASP A 36 15.12 -9.49 3.81
C ASP A 36 14.61 -9.18 5.21
N GLN A 37 15.20 -8.15 5.82
CA GLN A 37 14.72 -7.60 7.08
C GLN A 37 13.27 -7.08 6.92
N PRO A 38 12.45 -7.17 7.97
CA PRO A 38 11.07 -6.70 7.92
C PRO A 38 11.04 -5.19 7.68
N LYS A 39 10.28 -4.78 6.68
CA LYS A 39 10.06 -3.37 6.32
C LYS A 39 9.12 -2.71 7.33
N PRO A 40 9.40 -1.51 7.85
CA PRO A 40 8.49 -0.81 8.75
C PRO A 40 7.09 -0.66 8.13
N PRO A 41 6.00 -0.76 8.93
CA PRO A 41 4.66 -0.53 8.43
C PRO A 41 4.43 0.96 8.10
N ILE A 42 3.56 1.24 7.13
CA ILE A 42 2.99 2.58 6.95
C ILE A 42 2.30 3.03 8.26
N PRO A 43 2.40 4.31 8.66
CA PRO A 43 1.72 4.84 9.83
C PRO A 43 0.22 4.51 9.83
N ARG A 44 -0.27 3.98 10.95
CA ARG A 44 -1.68 3.57 11.08
C ARG A 44 -2.66 4.69 10.73
N LYS A 45 -2.36 5.92 11.15
CA LYS A 45 -3.18 7.11 10.87
C LYS A 45 -3.31 7.35 9.36
N GLU A 46 -2.22 7.21 8.61
CA GLU A 46 -2.24 7.42 7.17
C GLU A 46 -2.97 6.27 6.47
N LEU A 47 -2.79 5.04 6.94
CA LEU A 47 -3.54 3.89 6.43
C LEU A 47 -5.05 4.07 6.62
N GLU A 48 -5.49 4.59 7.76
CA GLU A 48 -6.90 4.91 8.04
C GLU A 48 -7.43 6.01 7.10
N LEU A 49 -6.64 7.06 6.86
CA LEU A 49 -6.99 8.14 5.93
C LEU A 49 -7.10 7.66 4.47
N ILE A 50 -6.13 6.86 4.01
CA ILE A 50 -6.14 6.25 2.67
C ILE A 50 -7.35 5.34 2.52
N THR A 51 -7.66 4.54 3.54
CA THR A 51 -8.81 3.64 3.54
C THR A 51 -10.12 4.41 3.48
N LYS A 52 -10.23 5.52 4.23
CA LYS A 52 -11.40 6.40 4.20
C LYS A 52 -11.61 7.01 2.82
N ALA A 53 -10.56 7.63 2.25
CA ALA A 53 -10.63 8.24 0.92
C ALA A 53 -11.01 7.21 -0.17
N ALA A 54 -10.46 6.00 -0.10
CA ALA A 54 -10.79 4.92 -1.03
C ALA A 54 -12.27 4.48 -0.92
N LYS A 55 -12.84 4.45 0.28
CA LYS A 55 -14.26 4.14 0.48
C LYS A 55 -15.20 5.25 0.01
N GLU A 56 -14.80 6.51 0.14
CA GLU A 56 -15.57 7.64 -0.38
C GLU A 56 -15.72 7.56 -1.91
N HIS A 57 -14.67 7.14 -2.62
CA HIS A 57 -14.71 6.92 -4.08
C HIS A 57 -15.26 5.56 -4.50
N PHE A 58 -15.05 4.52 -3.69
CA PHE A 58 -15.45 3.13 -3.97
C PHE A 58 -16.15 2.51 -2.75
N PRO A 59 -17.42 2.88 -2.48
CA PRO A 59 -18.14 2.46 -1.27
C PRO A 59 -18.35 0.94 -1.18
N SER A 60 -18.26 0.22 -2.30
CA SER A 60 -18.37 -1.25 -2.33
C SER A 60 -17.09 -1.98 -1.93
N LEU A 61 -15.96 -1.29 -1.74
CA LEU A 61 -14.71 -1.92 -1.34
C LEU A 61 -14.64 -2.10 0.18
N THR A 62 -14.32 -3.32 0.59
CA THR A 62 -14.02 -3.61 1.99
C THR A 62 -12.63 -3.10 2.37
N ASP A 63 -12.38 -2.88 3.66
CA ASP A 63 -11.06 -2.54 4.20
C ASP A 63 -10.01 -3.58 3.80
N GLY A 64 -10.40 -4.86 3.79
CA GLY A 64 -9.54 -5.96 3.35
C GLY A 64 -9.12 -5.80 1.88
N ASN A 65 -10.05 -5.43 0.99
CA ASN A 65 -9.72 -5.19 -0.41
C ASN A 65 -8.80 -3.98 -0.58
N ILE A 66 -9.08 -2.87 0.10
CA ILE A 66 -8.25 -1.65 0.02
C ILE A 66 -6.84 -1.93 0.52
N ARG A 67 -6.71 -2.61 1.66
CA ARG A 67 -5.43 -3.04 2.22
C ARG A 67 -4.64 -3.92 1.25
N ALA A 68 -5.29 -4.85 0.56
CA ALA A 68 -4.65 -5.68 -0.45
C ALA A 68 -4.11 -4.85 -1.62
N LEU A 69 -4.86 -3.85 -2.10
CA LEU A 69 -4.42 -2.95 -3.18
C LEU A 69 -3.20 -2.11 -2.78
N ILE A 70 -3.19 -1.60 -1.54
CA ILE A 70 -2.05 -0.86 -0.97
C ILE A 70 -0.84 -1.80 -0.88
N GLN A 71 -1.01 -2.99 -0.32
CA GLN A 71 0.07 -3.96 -0.18
C GLN A 71 0.66 -4.36 -1.54
N GLN A 72 -0.18 -4.56 -2.55
CA GLN A 72 0.27 -4.84 -3.92
C GLN A 72 1.13 -3.70 -4.47
N LYS A 73 0.74 -2.45 -4.24
CA LYS A 73 1.51 -1.27 -4.67
C LYS A 73 2.88 -1.19 -3.99
N LEU A 74 2.94 -1.35 -2.67
CA LEU A 74 4.20 -1.33 -1.91
C LEU A 74 5.14 -2.45 -2.35
N ASN A 75 4.62 -3.67 -2.49
CA ASN A 75 5.39 -4.81 -2.96
C ASN A 75 5.96 -4.57 -4.36
N ASN A 76 5.18 -3.94 -5.25
CA ASN A 76 5.64 -3.58 -6.59
C ASN A 76 6.72 -2.49 -6.54
N ALA A 77 6.59 -1.47 -5.69
CA ALA A 77 7.63 -0.44 -5.54
C ALA A 77 8.97 -1.06 -5.12
N SER A 78 8.95 -2.06 -4.25
CA SER A 78 10.16 -2.77 -3.82
C SER A 78 10.80 -3.66 -4.91
N LYS A 79 10.04 -4.14 -5.89
CA LYS A 79 10.58 -4.98 -6.98
C LYS A 79 11.36 -4.17 -8.01
N ILE A 80 11.10 -2.87 -8.12
CA ILE A 80 11.75 -2.00 -9.10
C ILE A 80 12.99 -1.29 -8.50
N LYS A 81 13.56 -1.84 -7.42
CA LYS A 81 14.88 -1.44 -6.88
C LYS A 81 16.07 -2.08 -7.63
N ASN A 82 15.83 -2.72 -8.77
CA ASN A 82 16.86 -3.23 -9.68
C ASN A 82 16.98 -2.35 -10.92
#